data_AF-A0A2S9GMQ2-F1
#
_entry.id   AF-A0A2S9GMQ2-F1
#
_cell.length_a   1.000
_cell.length_b   1.000
_cell.length_c   1.000
_cell.angle_alpha   90.00
_cell.angle_beta   90.00
_cell.angle_gamma   90.00
#
_symmetry.space_group_name_H-M   'P 1'
#
loop_
_entity.id
_entity.type
_entity.pdbx_description
1 polymer ?
#
loop_
_entity_poly.entity_id
_entity_poly.type
_entity_poly.pdbx_seq_one_letter_code
_entity_poly.pdbx_strand_id
1 'polypeptide(L)' 'MAGAVSDHNLAGAVAVIRNAAVVTTSTAGHADVDSATPFAPKTHVRVASITKTFVAAAILQLVTERRV' A
#
# COMPACT_ATOMS: atom_id res chain seq x y z
N MET A 1 8.24 -10.34 -0.70
CA MET A 1 8.53 -9.18 0.17
C MET A 1 9.64 -9.43 1.18
N ALA A 2 9.93 -10.67 1.59
CA ALA A 2 10.95 -10.96 2.62
C ALA A 2 12.37 -10.44 2.30
N GLY A 3 12.85 -10.59 1.06
CA GLY A 3 14.16 -10.05 0.65
C GLY A 3 14.24 -8.54 0.86
N ALA A 4 13.28 -7.76 0.34
CA ALA A 4 13.23 -6.31 0.53
C ALA A 4 13.20 -5.86 2.00
N VAL A 5 12.57 -6.66 2.88
CA VAL A 5 12.55 -6.39 4.33
C VAL A 5 13.95 -6.55 4.92
N SER A 6 14.61 -7.68 4.64
CA SER A 6 15.96 -7.97 5.16
C SER A 6 17.04 -7.08 4.55
N ASP A 7 17.02 -6.89 3.23
CA ASP A 7 18.07 -6.18 2.48
C ASP A 7 18.09 -4.67 2.78
N HIS A 8 16.95 -4.11 3.21
CA HIS A 8 16.80 -2.67 3.48
C HIS A 8 16.46 -2.36 4.93
N ASN A 9 16.53 -3.34 5.83
CA ASN A 9 16.24 -3.19 7.25
C ASN A 9 14.89 -2.49 7.52
N LEU A 10 13.83 -2.99 6.85
CA LEU A 10 12.47 -2.47 7.01
C LEU A 10 11.75 -3.26 8.10
N ALA A 11 10.85 -2.62 8.85
CA ALA A 11 10.02 -3.34 9.82
C ALA A 11 9.09 -4.35 9.13
N GLY A 12 8.49 -3.96 8.00
CA GLY A 12 7.65 -4.82 7.18
C GLY A 12 7.30 -4.17 5.85
N ALA A 13 6.74 -4.97 4.94
CA ALA A 13 6.41 -4.53 3.60
C ALA A 13 5.18 -5.25 3.05
N VAL A 14 4.46 -4.57 2.16
CA VAL A 14 3.33 -5.11 1.40
C VAL A 14 3.43 -4.70 -0.06
N ALA A 15 3.09 -5.63 -0.95
CA ALA A 15 2.82 -5.34 -2.35
C ALA A 15 1.49 -5.95 -2.74
N VAL A 16 0.66 -5.16 -3.42
CA VAL A 16 -0.61 -5.59 -4.02
C VAL A 16 -0.53 -5.31 -5.51
N ILE A 17 -0.63 -6.36 -6.32
CA ILE A 17 -0.57 -6.28 -7.78
C ILE A 17 -1.89 -6.79 -8.33
N ARG A 18 -2.56 -5.96 -9.13
CA ARG A 18 -3.76 -6.35 -9.86
C ARG A 18 -3.40 -6.54 -11.34
N ASN A 19 -3.70 -7.71 -11.87
CA ASN A 19 -3.65 -8.00 -13.31
C ASN A 19 -5.04 -8.49 -13.75
N ALA A 20 -5.78 -7.63 -14.45
CA ALA A 20 -7.20 -7.84 -14.76
C ALA A 20 -8.02 -8.22 -13.52
N ALA A 21 -8.63 -9.40 -13.50
CA ALA A 21 -9.42 -9.91 -12.38
C ALA A 21 -8.56 -10.48 -11.23
N VAL A 22 -7.28 -10.78 -11.46
CA VAL A 22 -6.40 -11.42 -10.48
C VAL A 22 -5.74 -10.36 -9.59
N VAL A 23 -5.79 -10.59 -8.28
CA VAL A 23 -5.09 -9.77 -7.28
C VAL A 23 -4.12 -10.65 -6.50
N THR A 24 -2.85 -10.32 -6.57
CA THR A 24 -1.79 -10.98 -5.80
C THR A 24 -1.34 -10.05 -4.69
N THR A 25 -1.33 -10.54 -3.45
CA THR A 25 -0.82 -9.81 -2.29
C THR A 25 0.38 -10.56 -1.70
N SER A 26 1.48 -9.85 -1.46
CA SER A 26 2.65 -10.37 -0.76
C SER A 26 2.96 -9.47 0.41
N THR A 27 3.21 -10.06 1.57
CA THR A 27 3.57 -9.36 2.82
C THR A 27 4.82 -9.98 3.42
N ALA A 28 5.55 -9.22 4.24
CA ALA A 28 6.67 -9.71 5.05
C ALA A 28 6.96 -8.78 6.23
N GLY A 29 7.63 -9.31 7.24
CA GLY A 29 8.03 -8.56 8.44
C GLY A 29 6.91 -8.42 9.47
N HIS A 30 7.04 -7.38 10.31
CA HIS A 30 6.17 -7.10 11.44
C HIS A 30 5.46 -5.75 11.27
N ALA A 31 4.19 -5.70 11.65
CA ALA A 31 3.44 -4.45 11.78
C ALA A 31 3.87 -3.68 13.04
N ASP A 32 4.33 -4.41 14.07
CA ASP A 32 4.90 -3.89 15.30
C ASP A 32 6.04 -4.81 15.73
N VAL A 33 7.25 -4.25 15.81
CA VAL A 33 8.47 -5.04 16.07
C VAL A 33 8.54 -5.48 17.52
N ASP A 34 8.12 -4.61 18.45
CA ASP A 34 8.25 -4.86 19.90
C ASP A 34 7.34 -6.01 20.37
N SER A 35 6.11 -6.05 19.89
CA SER A 35 5.14 -7.12 20.16
C SER A 35 5.23 -8.31 19.18
N ALA A 36 6.17 -8.27 18.23
CA ALA A 36 6.29 -9.23 17.13
C ALA A 36 4.97 -9.45 16.37
N THR A 37 4.14 -8.41 16.24
CA THR A 37 2.87 -8.51 15.51
C THR A 37 3.17 -8.65 14.01
N PRO A 38 2.69 -9.71 13.33
CA PRO A 38 3.01 -9.95 11.93
C PRO A 38 2.43 -8.87 11.02
N PHE A 39 3.13 -8.56 9.94
CA PHE A 39 2.61 -7.71 8.87
C PHE A 39 1.60 -8.49 8.03
N ALA A 40 0.31 -8.20 8.18
CA ALA A 40 -0.77 -8.95 7.53
C ALA A 40 -1.32 -8.21 6.29
N PRO A 41 -1.99 -8.91 5.34
CA PRO A 41 -2.60 -8.29 4.16
C PRO A 41 -3.59 -7.15 4.45
N LYS A 42 -4.15 -7.07 5.65
CA LYS A 42 -5.11 -6.05 6.09
C LYS A 42 -4.51 -5.01 7.05
N THR A 43 -3.19 -5.03 7.27
CA THR A 43 -2.52 -4.01 8.08
C THR A 43 -2.65 -2.64 7.40
N HIS A 44 -3.17 -1.65 8.13
CA HIS A 44 -3.23 -0.27 7.65
C HIS A 44 -1.86 0.39 7.74
N VAL A 45 -1.48 1.11 6.67
CA VAL A 45 -0.24 1.88 6.61
C VAL A 45 -0.50 3.32 6.17
N ARG A 46 0.32 4.24 6.67
CA ARG A 46 0.32 5.63 6.18
C ARG A 46 1.09 5.67 4.85
N VAL A 47 0.37 5.91 3.75
CA VAL A 47 0.92 5.79 2.38
C VAL A 47 1.59 7.07 1.85
N ALA A 48 1.64 8.14 2.66
CA ALA A 48 2.28 9.42 2.33
C ALA A 48 1.84 9.97 0.96
N SER A 49 2.79 10.34 0.09
CA SER A 49 2.51 10.98 -1.21
C SER A 49 1.71 10.12 -2.19
N ILE A 50 1.51 8.83 -1.93
CA ILE A 50 0.56 8.01 -2.72
C ILE A 50 -0.85 8.61 -2.67
N THR A 51 -1.24 9.29 -1.58
CA THR A 51 -2.52 10.01 -1.50
C THR A 51 -2.75 11.00 -2.65
N LYS A 52 -1.69 11.55 -3.26
CA LYS A 52 -1.81 12.47 -4.40
C LYS A 52 -2.52 11.84 -5.60
N THR A 53 -2.35 10.54 -5.84
CA THR A 53 -3.00 9.87 -6.97
C THR A 53 -4.51 9.78 -6.78
N PHE A 54 -4.96 9.55 -5.54
CA PHE A 54 -6.37 9.55 -5.17
C PHE A 54 -6.99 10.96 -5.33
N VAL A 55 -6.28 11.99 -4.87
CA VAL A 55 -6.72 13.39 -5.03
C VAL A 55 -6.81 13.76 -6.51
N ALA A 56 -5.80 13.39 -7.32
CA ALA A 56 -5.83 13.64 -8.76
C ALA A 56 -7.02 12.94 -9.43
N ALA A 57 -7.31 11.69 -9.08
CA ALA A 57 -8.47 10.96 -9.60
C ALA A 57 -9.80 11.64 -9.21
N ALA A 58 -9.92 12.16 -7.99
CA ALA A 58 -11.09 12.91 -7.55
C ALA A 58 -11.26 14.21 -8.34
N ILE A 59 -10.17 14.95 -8.57
CA ILE A 59 -10.19 16.18 -9.39
C ILE A 59 -10.63 15.85 -10.83
N LEU A 60 -10.09 14.78 -11.43
CA LEU A 60 -10.47 14.37 -12.79
C LEU A 60 -11.95 13.98 -12.90
N GLN A 61 -12.52 13.38 -11.84
CA GLN A 61 -13.97 13.15 -11.77
C GLN A 61 -14.75 14.46 -11.76
N LEU A 62 -14.35 15.43 -10.94
CA LEU A 62 -15.02 16.75 -10.89
C LEU A 62 -14.95 17.50 -12.23
N VAL A 63 -13.80 17.44 -12.92
CA VAL A 63 -13.66 18.01 -14.28
C VAL A 63 -14.62 17.31 -15.25
N THR A 64 -14.72 15.98 -15.20
CA THR A 64 -15.65 15.20 -16.04
C THR A 64 -17.10 15.58 -15.76
N GLU A 65 -17.44 15.80 -14.49
CA GLU A 65 -18.76 16.26 -14.03
C GLU A 65 -19.02 17.76 -14.29
N ARG A 66 -18.04 18.50 -14.82
CA ARG A 66 -18.07 19.98 -14.98
C ARG A 66 -18.37 20.74 -13.68
N ARG A 67 -17.80 20.26 -12.58
CA ARG A 67 -17.94 20.87 -11.23
C ARG A 67 -16.74 21.73 -10.84
N VAL A 68 -15.69 21.71 -11.65
CA VAL A 68 -14.53 22.60 -11.66
C VAL A 68 -14.03 22.77 -13.09
#